data_AF-A0A0S8H387-F1
#
_entry.id   AF-A0A0S8H387-F1
#
_cell.length_a   1.000
_cell.length_b   1.000
_cell.length_c   1.000
_cell.angle_alpha   90.00
_cell.angle_beta   90.00
_cell.angle_gamma   90.00
#
_symmetry.space_group_name_H-M   'P 1'
#
loop_
_entity.id
_entity.type
_entity.pdbx_description
1 polymer ?
#
loop_
_entity_poly.entity_id
_entity_poly.type
_entity_poly.pdbx_seq_one_letter_code
_entity_poly.pdbx_strand_id
1 'polypeptide(L)'
;MNWRIARHTVLLCLFGAATTVNAQQRAPLTLEEAIDLASRNNPLFLQTLNDLGPAAWGVRAATASLLLPDANLSFGVAKQNAGQERLGAAAFAQPAVRLSQYNFSLSYILNGATLFQPGQRRAERRAVERRIDDAELVLHSQVTSAYLEVLRLEARAEQAERELRRTEEYLRLAEAREQVGAGTRLETMQADLARGQAEVARVQAHNAARVAKLRLIQALGVQMPPDQVELVSEFQVFAPQLDLESLVSEAMGRHPSLVAVRADRDAANSSVKVAKAAYLPTLSLRAGWSGFTREETDPNASIWQAVTSARATRDDAVWVCNTFNELYVASGLEVPAEFSNCSGYPAVDSVAIDNRIRSANDVFPFDFANQPLTLSAGFSLPIFNGFSRQLQVEQATALRNDLDHQTRALELQIRADVTEAVHNLETAYQTVQLQEENTQTAREELRLARERYQLGAGTFLELLDSQTLAAQAEVDQIEAVFGFHQSLTALEAAVGRSLEFAGAN
;
A
#
# COMPACT_ATOMS: atom_id res chain seq x y z
N MET A 1 -4.50 4.19 16.30
CA MET A 1 -5.12 2.85 16.28
C MET A 1 -6.15 2.81 17.39
N ASN A 2 -7.37 3.30 17.13
CA ASN A 2 -8.47 3.26 18.10
C ASN A 2 -9.51 2.29 17.58
N TRP A 3 -9.39 1.04 18.02
CA TRP A 3 -10.45 0.04 17.97
C TRP A 3 -11.42 0.31 19.13
N ARG A 4 -12.73 0.31 18.87
CA ARG A 4 -13.74 0.05 19.89
C ARG A 4 -14.72 -0.98 19.35
N ILE A 5 -14.73 -2.14 20.01
CA ILE A 5 -15.63 -3.27 19.79
C ILE A 5 -16.65 -3.33 20.94
N ALA A 6 -17.91 -3.55 20.53
CA ALA A 6 -19.04 -4.24 21.18
C ALA A 6 -19.74 -3.71 22.44
N ARG A 7 -21.08 -3.68 22.34
CA ARG A 7 -22.08 -4.53 23.06
C ARG A 7 -23.50 -4.14 22.59
N HIS A 8 -24.19 -4.95 21.77
CA HIS A 8 -25.13 -6.05 22.10
C HIS A 8 -26.58 -5.63 22.53
N THR A 9 -27.53 -5.84 21.58
CA THR A 9 -28.88 -6.50 21.70
C THR A 9 -29.94 -5.92 22.68
N VAL A 10 -31.26 -5.77 22.42
CA VAL A 10 -32.32 -6.52 21.71
C VAL A 10 -33.53 -5.57 21.53
N LEU A 11 -34.28 -5.56 20.41
CA LEU A 11 -35.75 -5.78 20.41
C LEU A 11 -36.36 -5.91 19.01
N LEU A 12 -37.18 -6.96 18.92
CA LEU A 12 -38.02 -7.44 17.84
C LEU A 12 -39.28 -6.57 17.70
N CYS A 13 -39.57 -6.06 16.51
CA CYS A 13 -40.94 -5.66 16.13
C CYS A 13 -41.17 -5.96 14.65
N LEU A 14 -41.95 -7.01 14.42
CA LEU A 14 -42.60 -7.37 13.16
C LEU A 14 -43.61 -6.29 12.77
N PHE A 15 -43.40 -5.64 11.63
CA PHE A 15 -44.49 -5.28 10.73
C PHE A 15 -43.98 -5.41 9.29
N GLY A 16 -44.52 -6.41 8.60
CA GLY A 16 -44.33 -6.58 7.17
C GLY A 16 -45.01 -5.43 6.44
N ALA A 17 -44.21 -4.47 5.99
CA ALA A 17 -44.48 -3.77 4.75
C ALA A 17 -43.66 -4.51 3.69
N ALA A 18 -44.29 -5.44 2.97
CA ALA A 18 -43.80 -5.88 1.69
C ALA A 18 -43.85 -4.65 0.77
N THR A 19 -42.78 -3.86 0.77
CA THR A 19 -42.50 -2.94 -0.33
C THR A 19 -42.15 -3.82 -1.51
N THR A 20 -43.16 -4.16 -2.31
CA THR A 20 -42.93 -4.43 -3.72
C THR A 20 -42.38 -3.15 -4.32
N VAL A 21 -41.05 -2.97 -4.26
CA VAL A 21 -40.36 -2.03 -5.14
C VAL A 21 -40.44 -2.66 -6.52
N ASN A 22 -41.52 -2.29 -7.18
CA ASN A 22 -41.77 -2.51 -8.58
C ASN A 22 -40.77 -1.67 -9.38
N ALA A 23 -40.30 -2.23 -10.50
CA ALA A 23 -39.28 -1.74 -11.44
C ALA A 23 -37.83 -1.76 -10.91
N GLN A 24 -37.04 -2.67 -11.49
CA GLN A 24 -35.58 -2.48 -11.71
C GLN A 24 -35.38 -1.12 -12.39
N GLN A 25 -35.28 -0.05 -11.61
CA GLN A 25 -34.86 1.25 -12.13
C GLN A 25 -33.38 1.11 -12.48
N ARG A 26 -33.10 1.07 -13.78
CA ARG A 26 -31.74 1.21 -14.29
C ARG A 26 -31.21 2.54 -13.77
N ALA A 27 -30.11 2.49 -13.02
CA ALA A 27 -29.48 3.72 -12.57
C ALA A 27 -28.78 4.35 -13.78
N PRO A 28 -29.14 5.58 -14.19
CA PRO A 28 -28.37 6.27 -15.21
C PRO A 28 -26.97 6.52 -14.65
N LEU A 29 -25.95 6.15 -15.41
CA LEU A 29 -24.54 6.30 -15.04
C LEU A 29 -23.83 7.10 -16.11
N THR A 30 -23.48 8.34 -15.78
CA THR A 30 -22.62 9.19 -16.62
C THR A 30 -21.16 8.76 -16.50
N LEU A 31 -20.32 9.16 -17.45
CA LEU A 31 -18.88 8.92 -17.38
C LEU A 31 -18.24 9.51 -16.10
N GLU A 32 -18.62 10.73 -15.71
CA GLU A 32 -18.09 11.39 -14.51
C GLU A 32 -18.47 10.63 -13.23
N GLU A 33 -19.73 10.20 -13.12
CA GLU A 33 -20.19 9.36 -12.01
C GLU A 33 -19.49 8.01 -11.99
N ALA A 34 -19.20 7.42 -13.15
CA ALA A 34 -18.45 6.17 -13.26
C ALA A 34 -17.02 6.34 -12.72
N ILE A 35 -16.34 7.44 -13.05
CA ILE A 35 -15.01 7.76 -12.54
C ILE A 35 -15.04 7.99 -11.03
N ASP A 36 -15.99 8.78 -10.51
CA ASP A 36 -16.15 9.03 -9.07
C ASP A 36 -16.54 7.77 -8.29
N LEU A 37 -17.31 6.87 -8.92
CA LEU A 37 -17.60 5.56 -8.33
C LEU A 37 -16.34 4.69 -8.28
N ALA A 38 -15.52 4.69 -9.35
CA ALA A 38 -14.28 3.95 -9.41
C ALA A 38 -13.22 4.47 -8.42
N SER A 39 -13.06 5.78 -8.28
CA SER A 39 -12.09 6.38 -7.35
C SER A 39 -12.34 5.97 -5.89
N ARG A 40 -13.60 5.67 -5.55
CA ARG A 40 -14.04 5.28 -4.20
C ARG A 40 -14.02 3.77 -3.95
N ASN A 41 -14.09 2.95 -5.00
CA ASN A 41 -14.31 1.50 -4.87
C ASN A 41 -13.25 0.63 -5.55
N ASN A 42 -12.51 1.15 -6.54
CA ASN A 42 -11.51 0.36 -7.26
C ASN A 42 -10.39 -0.09 -6.30
N PRO A 43 -10.19 -1.40 -6.10
CA PRO A 43 -9.25 -1.91 -5.10
C PRO A 43 -7.79 -1.61 -5.44
N LEU A 44 -7.43 -1.52 -6.72
CA LEU A 44 -6.06 -1.21 -7.15
C LEU A 44 -5.70 0.24 -6.84
N PHE A 45 -6.62 1.18 -7.12
CA PHE A 45 -6.42 2.59 -6.78
C PHE A 45 -6.37 2.81 -5.26
N LEU A 46 -7.29 2.19 -4.52
CA LEU A 46 -7.31 2.26 -3.05
C LEU A 46 -6.06 1.63 -2.43
N GLN A 47 -5.47 0.60 -3.05
CA GLN A 47 -4.19 0.03 -2.61
C GLN A 47 -3.07 1.07 -2.73
N THR A 48 -2.96 1.77 -3.85
CA THR A 48 -1.97 2.85 -4.03
C THR A 48 -2.20 4.00 -3.04
N LEU A 49 -3.47 4.34 -2.78
CA LEU A 49 -3.82 5.39 -1.82
C LEU A 49 -3.39 5.04 -0.38
N ASN A 50 -3.42 3.76 -0.02
CA ASN A 50 -2.98 3.28 1.29
C ASN A 50 -1.47 3.49 1.55
N ASP A 51 -0.64 3.66 0.51
CA ASP A 51 0.80 3.90 0.66
C ASP A 51 1.13 5.27 1.29
N LEU A 52 0.20 6.24 1.20
CA LEU A 52 0.39 7.58 1.76
C LEU A 52 0.49 7.56 3.30
N GLY A 53 -0.29 6.68 3.95
CA GLY A 53 -0.31 6.56 5.41
C GLY A 53 1.06 6.17 6.00
N PRO A 54 1.63 5.03 5.59
CA PRO A 54 2.99 4.62 5.95
C PRO A 54 4.05 5.66 5.61
N ALA A 55 3.96 6.30 4.44
CA ALA A 55 4.92 7.34 4.04
C ALA A 55 4.87 8.57 4.97
N ALA A 56 3.66 9.02 5.33
CA ALA A 56 3.46 10.12 6.27
C ALA A 56 3.97 9.77 7.69
N TRP A 57 3.70 8.56 8.18
CA TRP A 57 4.26 8.09 9.45
C TRP A 57 5.77 7.92 9.39
N GLY A 58 6.34 7.54 8.25
CA GLY A 58 7.78 7.50 8.01
C GLY A 58 8.46 8.85 8.24
N VAL A 59 7.86 9.95 7.76
CA VAL A 59 8.36 11.31 8.02
C VAL A 59 8.34 11.65 9.50
N ARG A 60 7.24 11.31 10.19
CA ARG A 60 7.11 11.56 11.65
C ARG A 60 8.11 10.75 12.44
N ALA A 61 8.27 9.46 12.13
CA ALA A 61 9.23 8.57 12.77
C ALA A 61 10.67 9.06 12.59
N ALA A 62 11.06 9.45 11.37
CA ALA A 62 12.40 9.98 11.11
C ALA A 62 12.65 11.33 11.79
N THR A 63 11.63 12.18 11.86
CA THR A 63 11.72 13.46 12.58
C THR A 63 11.82 13.24 14.10
N ALA A 64 11.06 12.28 14.63
CA ALA A 64 11.11 11.90 16.03
C ALA A 64 12.48 11.32 16.41
N SER A 65 13.06 10.42 15.59
CA SER A 65 14.39 9.86 15.84
C SER A 65 15.51 10.90 15.83
N LEU A 66 15.32 12.03 15.13
CA LEU A 66 16.28 13.13 15.16
C LEU A 66 16.15 13.99 16.43
N LEU A 67 14.93 14.20 16.93
CA LEU A 67 14.65 15.17 18.00
C LEU A 67 14.53 14.55 19.40
N LEU A 68 14.22 13.27 19.51
CA LEU A 68 13.87 12.61 20.76
C LEU A 68 14.80 11.40 21.01
N PRO A 69 15.17 11.13 22.27
CA PRO A 69 15.80 9.88 22.66
C PRO A 69 14.78 8.73 22.64
N ASP A 70 15.27 7.52 22.39
CA ASP A 70 14.54 6.30 22.70
C ASP A 70 14.48 6.09 24.20
N ALA A 71 13.30 5.76 24.72
CA ALA A 71 13.08 5.47 26.12
C ALA A 71 12.64 4.01 26.29
N ASN A 72 13.32 3.29 27.16
CA ASN A 72 13.02 1.90 27.44
C ASN A 72 12.90 1.68 28.95
N LEU A 73 11.83 1.00 29.37
CA LEU A 73 11.62 0.57 30.75
C LEU A 73 11.47 -0.94 30.75
N SER A 74 12.31 -1.61 31.54
CA SER A 74 12.32 -3.05 31.66
C SER A 74 12.25 -3.46 33.12
N PHE A 75 11.50 -4.52 33.40
CA PHE A 75 11.44 -5.18 34.70
C PHE A 75 11.81 -6.64 34.50
N GLY A 76 12.65 -7.16 35.38
CA GLY A 76 13.10 -8.54 35.33
C GLY A 76 13.07 -9.17 36.70
N VAL A 77 12.70 -10.45 36.74
CA VAL A 77 12.90 -11.30 37.91
C VAL A 77 13.74 -12.49 37.48
N ALA A 78 14.72 -12.85 38.29
CA ALA A 78 15.60 -13.98 38.04
C ALA A 78 15.82 -14.76 39.32
N LYS A 79 16.07 -16.06 39.18
CA LYS A 79 16.54 -16.91 40.26
C LYS A 79 17.89 -17.48 39.86
N GLN A 80 18.88 -17.23 40.70
CA GLN A 80 20.18 -17.85 40.60
C GLN A 80 20.25 -18.96 41.65
N ASN A 81 20.60 -20.17 41.23
CA ASN A 81 20.79 -21.27 42.17
C ASN A 81 22.20 -21.20 42.78
N ALA A 82 22.38 -21.87 43.92
CA ALA A 82 23.66 -21.94 44.58
C ALA A 82 24.67 -22.67 43.69
N GLY A 83 25.93 -22.23 43.74
CA GLY A 83 27.02 -22.78 42.94
C GLY A 83 28.37 -22.50 43.60
N GLN A 84 29.43 -23.08 43.06
CA GLN A 84 30.79 -22.83 43.52
C GLN A 84 31.67 -22.50 42.32
N GLU A 85 32.29 -21.33 42.36
CA GLU A 85 33.29 -20.94 41.37
C GLU A 85 34.68 -21.22 41.94
N ARG A 86 35.60 -21.71 41.11
CA ARG A 86 36.99 -21.94 41.52
C ARG A 86 37.91 -21.05 40.70
N LEU A 87 38.79 -20.33 41.37
CA LEU A 87 39.83 -19.54 40.73
C LEU A 87 41.17 -19.98 41.33
N GLY A 88 41.87 -20.87 40.62
CA GLY A 88 42.99 -21.63 41.19
C GLY A 88 42.54 -22.58 42.30
N ALA A 89 43.24 -22.56 43.44
CA ALA A 89 42.90 -23.38 44.61
C ALA A 89 41.78 -22.77 45.48
N ALA A 90 41.46 -21.49 45.30
CA ALA A 90 40.39 -20.82 46.02
C ALA A 90 39.03 -21.19 45.44
N ALA A 91 38.08 -21.50 46.31
CA ALA A 91 36.71 -21.81 45.92
C ALA A 91 35.74 -20.81 46.58
N PHE A 92 34.89 -20.21 45.76
CA PHE A 92 33.94 -19.18 46.15
C PHE A 92 32.53 -19.76 46.05
N ALA A 93 31.89 -19.95 47.19
CA ALA A 93 30.49 -20.35 47.22
C ALA A 93 29.62 -19.14 46.84
N GLN A 94 28.69 -19.34 45.91
CA GLN A 94 27.66 -18.37 45.56
C GLN A 94 26.32 -18.85 46.12
N PRO A 95 25.63 -18.05 46.95
CA PRO A 95 24.34 -18.44 47.51
C PRO A 95 23.25 -18.44 46.43
N ALA A 96 22.20 -19.23 46.67
CA ALA A 96 21.00 -19.20 45.84
C ALA A 96 20.22 -17.91 46.14
N VAL A 97 20.03 -17.05 45.13
CA VAL A 97 19.38 -15.74 45.27
C VAL A 97 18.20 -15.59 44.32
N ARG A 98 17.19 -14.84 44.76
CA ARG A 98 16.17 -14.23 43.91
C ARG A 98 16.56 -12.78 43.69
N LEU A 99 16.51 -12.37 42.43
CA LEU A 99 16.80 -11.03 41.97
C LEU A 99 15.53 -10.48 41.34
N SER A 100 15.15 -9.28 41.71
CA SER A 100 14.30 -8.46 40.84
C SER A 100 15.04 -7.19 40.51
N GLN A 101 14.80 -6.68 39.31
CA GLN A 101 15.43 -5.45 38.85
C GLN A 101 14.48 -4.68 37.95
N TYR A 102 14.61 -3.37 38.00
CA TYR A 102 14.10 -2.49 36.97
C TYR A 102 15.26 -1.74 36.32
N ASN A 103 15.11 -1.43 35.04
CA ASN A 103 16.04 -0.59 34.32
C ASN A 103 15.26 0.33 33.38
N PHE A 104 15.38 1.63 33.63
CA PHE A 104 14.94 2.70 32.76
C PHE A 104 16.17 3.27 32.05
N SER A 105 16.17 3.25 30.72
CA SER A 105 17.26 3.79 29.91
C SER A 105 16.73 4.75 28.85
N LEU A 106 17.38 5.90 28.74
CA LEU A 106 17.26 6.80 27.61
C LEU A 106 18.49 6.64 26.72
N SER A 107 18.30 6.43 25.42
CA SER A 107 19.39 6.39 24.44
C SER A 107 19.11 7.32 23.28
N TYR A 108 20.09 8.16 22.94
CA TYR A 108 20.05 9.02 21.78
C TYR A 108 21.27 8.76 20.92
N ILE A 109 21.07 8.48 19.63
CA ILE A 109 22.14 8.22 18.67
C ILE A 109 22.02 9.26 17.56
N LEU A 110 23.03 10.10 17.43
CA LEU A 110 23.17 11.04 16.32
C LEU A 110 24.26 10.54 15.38
N ASN A 111 23.86 10.06 14.21
CA ASN A 111 24.73 9.66 13.12
C ASN A 111 24.28 10.32 11.81
N GLY A 112 25.05 10.10 10.74
CA GLY A 112 24.72 10.66 9.43
C GLY A 112 23.33 10.26 8.92
N ALA A 113 22.89 9.02 9.16
CA ALA A 113 21.55 8.59 8.76
C ALA A 113 20.47 9.40 9.49
N THR A 114 20.52 9.48 10.82
CA THR A 114 19.54 10.24 11.63
C THR A 114 19.43 11.71 11.22
N LEU A 115 20.52 12.33 10.73
CA LEU A 115 20.54 13.72 10.29
C LEU A 115 19.82 13.94 8.94
N PHE A 116 20.04 13.05 7.97
CA PHE A 116 19.53 13.22 6.60
C PHE A 116 18.25 12.43 6.30
N GLN A 117 17.90 11.45 7.13
CA GLN A 117 16.72 10.60 6.97
C GLN A 117 15.38 11.37 6.97
N PRO A 118 15.15 12.46 7.75
CA PRO A 118 13.93 13.25 7.62
C PRO A 118 13.73 13.84 6.23
N GLY A 119 14.82 14.31 5.59
CA GLY A 119 14.80 14.81 4.22
C GLY A 119 14.48 13.71 3.21
N GLN A 120 15.08 12.53 3.38
CA GLN A 120 14.81 11.33 2.58
C GLN A 120 13.34 10.92 2.68
N ARG A 121 12.80 10.75 3.89
CA ARG A 121 11.39 10.36 4.10
C ARG A 121 10.40 11.38 3.54
N ARG A 122 10.73 12.68 3.56
CA ARG A 122 9.90 13.71 2.91
C ARG A 122 9.93 13.61 1.39
N ALA A 123 11.08 13.27 0.80
CA ALA A 123 11.18 13.02 -0.64
C ALA A 123 10.41 11.75 -1.03
N GLU A 124 10.54 10.66 -0.28
CA GLU A 124 9.75 9.43 -0.47
C GLU A 124 8.25 9.68 -0.37
N ARG A 125 7.80 10.48 0.61
CA ARG A 125 6.37 10.85 0.72
C ARG A 125 5.88 11.61 -0.51
N ARG A 126 6.66 12.58 -1.01
CA ARG A 126 6.33 13.30 -2.25
C ARG A 126 6.28 12.36 -3.46
N ALA A 127 7.17 11.37 -3.54
CA ALA A 127 7.14 10.37 -4.59
C ALA A 127 5.88 9.50 -4.53
N VAL A 128 5.43 9.11 -3.33
CA VAL A 128 4.15 8.42 -3.13
C VAL A 128 2.97 9.32 -3.56
N GLU A 129 2.95 10.59 -3.15
CA GLU A 129 1.92 11.55 -3.58
C GLU A 129 1.84 11.64 -5.11
N ARG A 130 2.98 11.75 -5.81
CA ARG A 130 3.01 11.78 -7.29
C ARG A 130 2.61 10.47 -7.96
N ARG A 131 2.91 9.32 -7.34
CA ARG A 131 2.44 8.01 -7.84
C ARG A 131 0.92 7.84 -7.68
N ILE A 132 0.31 8.49 -6.68
CA ILE A 132 -1.16 8.53 -6.57
C ILE A 132 -1.75 9.37 -7.71
N ASP A 133 -1.16 10.54 -7.99
CA ASP A 133 -1.58 11.40 -9.12
C ASP A 133 -1.49 10.63 -10.47
N ASP A 134 -0.46 9.81 -10.66
CA ASP A 134 -0.31 8.93 -11.83
C ASP A 134 -1.34 7.79 -11.86
N ALA A 135 -1.58 7.14 -10.72
CA ALA A 135 -2.59 6.09 -10.60
C ALA A 135 -4.02 6.60 -10.85
N GLU A 136 -4.30 7.87 -10.51
CA GLU A 136 -5.57 8.53 -10.81
C GLU A 136 -5.76 8.71 -12.32
N LEU A 137 -4.72 9.16 -13.05
CA LEU A 137 -4.74 9.23 -14.52
C LEU A 137 -4.99 7.86 -15.16
N VAL A 138 -4.31 6.82 -14.67
CA VAL A 138 -4.48 5.44 -15.16
C VAL A 138 -5.92 4.95 -14.90
N LEU A 139 -6.45 5.20 -13.71
CA LEU A 139 -7.83 4.84 -13.37
C LEU A 139 -8.83 5.55 -14.30
N HIS A 140 -8.65 6.86 -14.49
CA HIS A 140 -9.50 7.67 -15.36
C HIS A 140 -9.50 7.12 -16.78
N SER A 141 -8.32 6.93 -17.38
CA SER A 141 -8.18 6.37 -18.73
C SER A 141 -8.82 4.98 -18.85
N GLN A 142 -8.57 4.09 -17.89
CA GLN A 142 -9.12 2.73 -17.90
C GLN A 142 -10.66 2.71 -17.83
N VAL A 143 -11.25 3.53 -16.95
CA VAL A 143 -12.71 3.62 -16.80
C VAL A 143 -13.32 4.23 -18.05
N THR A 144 -12.75 5.30 -18.60
CA THR A 144 -13.24 5.93 -19.84
C THR A 144 -13.19 4.97 -21.02
N SER A 145 -12.08 4.24 -21.23
CA SER A 145 -12.01 3.25 -22.31
C SER A 145 -13.02 2.11 -22.13
N ALA A 146 -13.21 1.62 -20.90
CA ALA A 146 -14.21 0.59 -20.62
C ALA A 146 -15.65 1.09 -20.83
N TYR A 147 -15.92 2.35 -20.48
CA TYR A 147 -17.22 3.00 -20.67
C TYR A 147 -17.55 3.16 -22.16
N LEU A 148 -16.62 3.70 -22.95
CA LEU A 148 -16.78 3.83 -24.40
C LEU A 148 -16.94 2.48 -25.10
N GLU A 149 -16.24 1.45 -24.64
CA GLU A 149 -16.37 0.09 -25.17
C GLU A 149 -17.75 -0.52 -24.91
N VAL A 150 -18.37 -0.24 -23.76
CA VAL A 150 -19.75 -0.65 -23.49
C VAL A 150 -20.70 0.03 -24.46
N LEU A 151 -20.62 1.35 -24.60
CA LEU A 151 -21.49 2.11 -25.50
C LEU A 151 -21.37 1.64 -26.95
N ARG A 152 -20.14 1.37 -27.41
CA ARG A 152 -19.87 0.84 -28.75
C ARG A 152 -20.56 -0.51 -28.97
N LEU A 153 -20.46 -1.42 -28.01
CA LEU A 153 -21.05 -2.77 -28.12
C LEU A 153 -22.57 -2.75 -27.94
N GLU A 154 -23.11 -1.83 -27.14
CA GLU A 154 -24.56 -1.59 -27.07
C GLU A 154 -25.12 -1.06 -28.39
N ALA A 155 -24.47 -0.05 -28.99
CA ALA A 155 -24.86 0.48 -30.30
C ALA A 155 -24.83 -0.61 -31.40
N ARG A 156 -23.83 -1.50 -31.37
CA ARG A 156 -23.78 -2.68 -32.23
C ARG A 156 -24.92 -3.68 -31.98
N ALA A 157 -25.27 -3.92 -30.72
CA ALA A 157 -26.38 -4.82 -30.38
C ALA A 157 -27.73 -4.25 -30.84
N GLU A 158 -27.94 -2.94 -30.68
CA GLU A 158 -29.13 -2.25 -31.21
C GLU A 158 -29.17 -2.34 -32.74
N GLN A 159 -28.03 -2.16 -33.39
CA GLN A 159 -27.93 -2.29 -34.85
C GLN A 159 -28.26 -3.70 -35.34
N ALA A 160 -27.75 -4.75 -34.67
CA ALA A 160 -28.07 -6.14 -35.00
C ALA A 160 -29.57 -6.46 -34.78
N GLU A 161 -30.20 -5.85 -33.77
CA GLU A 161 -31.65 -5.95 -33.55
C GLU A 161 -32.46 -5.28 -34.67
N ARG A 162 -32.02 -4.10 -35.14
CA ARG A 162 -32.63 -3.42 -36.31
C ARG A 162 -32.52 -4.27 -37.57
N GLU A 163 -31.41 -4.96 -37.76
CA GLU A 163 -31.19 -5.83 -38.93
C GLU A 163 -32.06 -7.10 -38.87
N LEU A 164 -32.18 -7.74 -37.71
CA LEU A 164 -33.11 -8.86 -37.54
C LEU A 164 -34.54 -8.45 -37.91
N ARG A 165 -35.02 -7.30 -37.41
CA ARG A 165 -36.35 -6.79 -37.77
C ARG A 165 -36.51 -6.58 -39.28
N ARG A 166 -35.50 -6.07 -39.99
CA ARG A 166 -35.52 -5.91 -41.46
C ARG A 166 -35.59 -7.27 -42.17
N THR A 167 -34.75 -8.22 -41.79
CA THR A 167 -34.76 -9.58 -42.40
C THR A 167 -36.06 -10.34 -42.16
N GLU A 168 -36.70 -10.16 -41.00
CA GLU A 168 -38.04 -10.72 -40.73
C GLU A 168 -39.11 -10.14 -41.65
N GLU A 169 -39.10 -8.83 -41.92
CA GLU A 169 -40.02 -8.21 -42.87
C GLU A 169 -39.81 -8.73 -44.30
N TYR A 170 -38.56 -8.95 -44.71
CA TYR A 170 -38.27 -9.51 -46.03
C TYR A 170 -38.68 -10.97 -46.17
N LEU A 171 -38.50 -11.78 -45.12
CA LEU A 171 -39.01 -13.15 -45.11
C LEU A 171 -40.54 -13.15 -45.27
N ARG A 172 -41.26 -12.31 -44.54
CA ARG A 172 -42.73 -12.17 -44.68
C ARG A 172 -43.12 -11.77 -46.10
N LEU A 173 -42.37 -10.87 -46.73
CA LEU A 173 -42.61 -10.47 -48.12
C LEU A 173 -42.34 -11.62 -49.10
N ALA A 174 -41.25 -12.38 -48.93
CA ALA A 174 -40.91 -13.52 -49.76
C ALA A 174 -41.98 -14.63 -49.66
N GLU A 175 -42.41 -14.97 -48.44
CA GLU A 175 -43.49 -15.93 -48.19
C GLU A 175 -44.80 -15.50 -48.84
N ALA A 176 -45.17 -14.21 -48.73
CA ALA A 176 -46.37 -13.68 -49.37
C ALA A 176 -46.31 -13.77 -50.91
N ARG A 177 -45.15 -13.46 -51.51
CA ARG A 177 -44.93 -13.57 -52.97
C ARG A 177 -44.96 -15.01 -53.44
N GLU A 178 -44.40 -15.95 -52.68
CA GLU A 178 -44.46 -17.39 -52.98
C GLU A 178 -45.92 -17.89 -52.97
N GLN A 179 -46.72 -17.50 -51.97
CA GLN A 179 -48.12 -17.92 -51.85
C GLN A 179 -48.99 -17.47 -53.03
N VAL A 180 -48.73 -16.30 -53.60
CA VAL A 180 -49.44 -15.79 -54.78
C VAL A 180 -48.77 -16.19 -56.11
N GLY A 181 -47.71 -17.00 -56.07
CA GLY A 181 -46.96 -17.45 -57.25
C GLY A 181 -46.11 -16.38 -57.94
N ALA A 182 -45.87 -15.23 -57.29
CA ALA A 182 -45.08 -14.11 -57.80
C ALA A 182 -43.61 -14.09 -57.29
N GLY A 183 -43.21 -15.13 -56.56
CA GLY A 183 -41.86 -15.37 -56.04
C GLY A 183 -41.50 -16.85 -56.07
N THR A 184 -40.24 -17.17 -55.79
CA THR A 184 -39.74 -18.57 -55.85
C THR A 184 -39.46 -19.14 -54.47
N ARG A 185 -39.57 -20.46 -54.31
CA ARG A 185 -39.18 -21.14 -53.06
C ARG A 185 -37.71 -20.93 -52.69
N LEU A 186 -36.85 -20.69 -53.68
CA LEU A 186 -35.43 -20.36 -53.44
C LEU A 186 -35.29 -19.01 -52.71
N GLU A 187 -36.10 -18.01 -53.07
CA GLU A 187 -36.09 -16.69 -52.42
C GLU A 187 -36.51 -16.80 -50.94
N THR A 188 -37.58 -17.55 -50.65
CA THR A 188 -38.01 -17.81 -49.26
C THR A 188 -36.93 -18.51 -48.43
N MET A 189 -36.25 -19.52 -49.01
CA MET A 189 -35.13 -20.19 -48.34
C MET A 189 -33.95 -19.26 -48.08
N GLN A 190 -33.63 -18.35 -49.02
CA GLN A 190 -32.56 -17.37 -48.85
C GLN A 190 -32.93 -16.32 -47.78
N ALA A 191 -34.18 -15.86 -47.76
CA ALA A 191 -34.69 -14.94 -46.74
C ALA A 191 -34.68 -15.57 -45.33
N ASP A 192 -35.05 -16.85 -45.22
CA ASP A 192 -35.04 -17.59 -43.96
C ASP A 192 -33.61 -17.79 -43.43
N LEU A 193 -32.66 -18.09 -44.33
CA LEU A 193 -31.23 -18.15 -43.99
C LEU A 193 -30.69 -16.79 -43.50
N ALA A 194 -31.04 -15.70 -44.18
CA ALA A 194 -30.65 -14.34 -43.79
C ALA A 194 -31.20 -13.96 -42.41
N ARG A 195 -32.49 -14.27 -42.13
CA ARG A 195 -33.07 -14.10 -40.78
C ARG A 195 -32.31 -14.91 -39.74
N GLY A 196 -32.02 -16.18 -40.03
CA GLY A 196 -31.26 -17.06 -39.13
C GLY A 196 -29.85 -16.53 -38.83
N GLN A 197 -29.15 -15.98 -39.82
CA GLN A 197 -27.85 -15.34 -39.65
C GLN A 197 -27.95 -14.05 -38.81
N ALA A 198 -28.94 -13.20 -39.07
CA ALA A 198 -29.20 -11.99 -38.29
C ALA A 198 -29.54 -12.30 -36.82
N GLU A 199 -30.29 -13.37 -36.57
CA GLU A 199 -30.62 -13.81 -35.21
C GLU A 199 -29.37 -14.25 -34.44
N VAL A 200 -28.48 -15.02 -35.08
CA VAL A 200 -27.18 -15.40 -34.49
C VAL A 200 -26.34 -14.16 -34.18
N ALA A 201 -26.24 -13.21 -35.12
CA ALA A 201 -25.49 -11.97 -34.93
C ALA A 201 -26.03 -11.14 -33.76
N ARG A 202 -27.36 -11.02 -33.63
CA ARG A 202 -28.03 -10.33 -32.52
C ARG A 202 -27.73 -10.96 -31.16
N VAL A 203 -27.78 -12.29 -31.06
CA VAL A 203 -27.46 -13.02 -29.82
C VAL A 203 -26.00 -12.81 -29.43
N GLN A 204 -25.08 -12.88 -30.40
CA GLN A 204 -23.66 -12.64 -30.17
C GLN A 204 -23.38 -11.18 -29.74
N ALA A 205 -23.99 -10.20 -30.40
CA ALA A 205 -23.83 -8.78 -30.08
C ALA A 205 -24.36 -8.43 -28.68
N HIS A 206 -25.55 -8.94 -28.30
CA HIS A 206 -26.08 -8.77 -26.95
C HIS A 206 -25.17 -9.40 -25.88
N ASN A 207 -24.65 -10.60 -26.14
CA ASN A 207 -23.72 -11.22 -25.20
C ASN A 207 -22.41 -10.42 -25.09
N ALA A 208 -21.89 -9.88 -26.20
CA ALA A 208 -20.71 -9.02 -26.19
C ALA A 208 -20.92 -7.75 -25.36
N ALA A 209 -22.05 -7.05 -25.53
CA ALA A 209 -22.42 -5.89 -24.73
C ALA A 209 -22.53 -6.23 -23.24
N ARG A 210 -23.17 -7.37 -22.89
CA ARG A 210 -23.28 -7.84 -21.50
C ARG A 210 -21.91 -8.13 -20.87
N VAL A 211 -21.00 -8.75 -21.63
CA VAL A 211 -19.63 -9.02 -21.18
C VAL A 211 -18.84 -7.72 -20.98
N ALA A 212 -19.00 -6.73 -21.87
CA ALA A 212 -18.37 -5.44 -21.70
C ALA A 212 -18.87 -4.70 -20.45
N LYS A 213 -20.18 -4.74 -20.16
CA LYS A 213 -20.72 -4.18 -18.91
C LYS A 213 -20.12 -4.83 -17.68
N LEU A 214 -19.96 -6.15 -17.67
CA LEU A 214 -19.30 -6.86 -16.58
C LEU A 214 -17.85 -6.38 -16.37
N ARG A 215 -17.10 -6.13 -17.46
CA ARG A 215 -15.74 -5.59 -17.39
C ARG A 215 -15.71 -4.16 -16.85
N LEU A 216 -16.65 -3.31 -17.26
CA LEU A 216 -16.80 -1.97 -16.69
C LEU A 216 -17.07 -2.05 -15.18
N ILE A 217 -18.05 -2.85 -14.76
CA ILE A 217 -18.38 -3.05 -13.33
C ILE A 217 -17.17 -3.53 -12.52
N GLN A 218 -16.38 -4.43 -13.09
CA GLN A 218 -15.10 -4.87 -12.49
C GLN A 218 -14.10 -3.71 -12.36
N ALA A 219 -13.97 -2.86 -13.38
CA ALA A 219 -13.09 -1.68 -13.35
C ALA A 219 -13.58 -0.62 -12.35
N LEU A 220 -14.89 -0.50 -12.14
CA LEU A 220 -15.50 0.35 -11.11
C LEU A 220 -15.26 -0.18 -9.68
N GLY A 221 -14.94 -1.47 -9.53
CA GLY A 221 -14.72 -2.10 -8.24
C GLY A 221 -16.00 -2.37 -7.43
N VAL A 222 -17.16 -2.39 -8.09
CA VAL A 222 -18.47 -2.56 -7.44
C VAL A 222 -19.11 -3.91 -7.81
N GLN A 223 -19.99 -4.41 -6.95
CA GLN A 223 -20.77 -5.62 -7.21
C GLN A 223 -22.20 -5.22 -7.58
N MET A 224 -22.49 -5.11 -8.88
CA MET A 224 -23.83 -4.82 -9.38
C MET A 224 -24.18 -5.71 -10.60
N PRO A 225 -25.45 -6.10 -10.77
CA PRO A 225 -25.88 -6.80 -11.98
C PRO A 225 -25.77 -5.90 -13.23
N PRO A 226 -25.30 -6.41 -14.38
CA PRO A 226 -25.17 -5.63 -15.63
C PRO A 226 -26.49 -5.00 -16.11
N ASP A 227 -27.62 -5.67 -15.85
CA ASP A 227 -28.93 -5.28 -16.35
C ASP A 227 -29.53 -4.07 -15.60
N GLN A 228 -28.86 -3.61 -14.54
CA GLN A 228 -29.28 -2.46 -13.71
C GLN A 228 -28.52 -1.17 -14.05
N VAL A 229 -27.58 -1.22 -15.00
CA VAL A 229 -26.75 -0.07 -15.40
C VAL A 229 -27.14 0.40 -16.79
N GLU A 230 -27.52 1.66 -16.90
CA GLU A 230 -27.81 2.35 -18.16
C GLU A 230 -26.85 3.52 -18.33
N LEU A 231 -26.10 3.51 -19.43
CA LEU A 231 -25.11 4.54 -19.73
C LEU A 231 -25.82 5.63 -20.53
N VAL A 232 -25.67 6.88 -20.09
CA VAL A 232 -26.46 8.03 -20.63
C VAL A 232 -25.60 9.14 -21.25
N SER A 233 -24.28 8.98 -21.30
CA SER A 233 -23.41 10.00 -21.89
C SER A 233 -23.49 9.98 -23.42
N GLU A 234 -23.76 11.15 -24.00
CA GLU A 234 -23.67 11.39 -25.43
C GLU A 234 -22.28 11.93 -25.79
N PHE A 235 -21.75 11.51 -26.93
CA PHE A 235 -20.44 11.93 -27.41
C PHE A 235 -20.57 12.50 -28.82
N GLN A 236 -20.03 13.70 -29.04
CA GLN A 236 -20.09 14.38 -30.33
C GLN A 236 -18.74 14.35 -31.03
N VAL A 237 -18.74 14.07 -32.33
CA VAL A 237 -17.54 14.16 -33.16
C VAL A 237 -17.33 15.61 -33.56
N PHE A 238 -16.13 16.13 -33.30
CA PHE A 238 -15.72 17.49 -33.65
C PHE A 238 -14.39 17.47 -34.41
N ALA A 239 -14.12 18.53 -35.17
CA ALA A 239 -12.84 18.68 -35.85
C ALA A 239 -11.75 19.05 -34.83
N PRO A 240 -10.73 18.20 -34.62
CA PRO A 240 -9.72 18.48 -33.62
C PRO A 240 -8.76 19.58 -34.11
N GLN A 241 -8.60 20.66 -33.33
CA GLN A 241 -7.56 21.68 -33.57
C GLN A 241 -6.34 21.34 -32.72
N LEU A 242 -5.34 20.70 -33.32
CA LEU A 242 -4.17 20.16 -32.62
C LEU A 242 -2.91 20.94 -32.99
N ASP A 243 -2.14 21.31 -31.97
CA ASP A 243 -0.76 21.78 -32.12
C ASP A 243 0.17 20.77 -31.43
N LEU A 244 0.78 19.91 -32.24
CA LEU A 244 1.61 18.79 -31.75
C LEU A 244 2.75 19.28 -30.85
N GLU A 245 3.45 20.34 -31.24
CA GLU A 245 4.61 20.84 -30.47
C GLU A 245 4.17 21.38 -29.11
N SER A 246 3.03 22.07 -29.06
CA SER A 246 2.44 22.53 -27.79
C SER A 246 2.04 21.38 -26.89
N LEU A 247 1.37 20.35 -27.42
CA LEU A 247 0.95 19.17 -26.66
C LEU A 247 2.14 18.37 -26.11
N VAL A 248 3.20 18.17 -26.93
CA VAL A 248 4.43 17.52 -26.49
C VAL A 248 5.11 18.33 -25.38
N SER A 249 5.23 19.64 -25.57
CA SER A 249 5.83 20.53 -24.56
C SER A 249 5.07 20.48 -23.23
N GLU A 250 3.74 20.49 -23.29
CA GLU A 250 2.87 20.37 -22.12
C GLU A 250 3.05 19.03 -21.41
N ALA A 251 3.02 17.92 -22.15
CA ALA A 251 3.22 16.57 -21.60
C ALA A 251 4.60 16.46 -20.91
N MET A 252 5.68 16.96 -21.54
CA MET A 252 7.03 16.97 -20.94
C MET A 252 7.12 17.76 -19.62
N GLY A 253 6.27 18.76 -19.43
CA GLY A 253 6.23 19.61 -18.24
C GLY A 253 5.34 19.06 -17.12
N ARG A 254 4.24 18.39 -17.45
CA ARG A 254 3.15 18.12 -16.49
C ARG A 254 2.65 16.67 -16.44
N HIS A 255 3.09 15.79 -17.34
CA HIS A 255 2.58 14.42 -17.39
C HIS A 255 2.78 13.68 -16.04
N PRO A 256 1.72 13.16 -15.40
CA PRO A 256 1.78 12.54 -14.08
C PRO A 256 2.88 11.47 -13.92
N SER A 257 2.95 10.51 -14.84
CA SER A 257 3.99 9.46 -14.81
C SER A 257 5.42 10.01 -14.81
N LEU A 258 5.69 11.06 -15.61
CA LEU A 258 7.00 11.70 -15.67
C LEU A 258 7.33 12.46 -14.40
N VAL A 259 6.34 13.14 -13.81
CA VAL A 259 6.50 13.82 -12.52
C VAL A 259 6.72 12.81 -11.40
N ALA A 260 6.05 11.65 -11.43
CA ALA A 260 6.23 10.56 -10.46
C ALA A 260 7.65 10.00 -10.51
N VAL A 261 8.17 9.64 -11.68
CA VAL A 261 9.53 9.12 -11.84
C VAL A 261 10.59 10.16 -11.44
N ARG A 262 10.37 11.46 -11.76
CA ARG A 262 11.25 12.55 -11.28
C ARG A 262 11.25 12.67 -9.76
N ALA A 263 10.11 12.47 -9.09
CA ALA A 263 10.03 12.46 -7.64
C ALA A 263 10.72 11.23 -7.02
N ASP A 264 10.61 10.05 -7.65
CA ASP A 264 11.37 8.85 -7.25
C ASP A 264 12.88 9.09 -7.39
N ARG A 265 13.33 9.72 -8.48
CA ARG A 265 14.74 10.13 -8.65
C ARG A 265 15.19 11.08 -7.52
N ASP A 266 14.37 12.05 -7.15
CA ASP A 266 14.69 12.98 -6.06
C ASP A 266 14.75 12.29 -4.68
N ALA A 267 13.91 11.26 -4.47
CA ALA A 267 13.99 10.39 -3.30
C ALA A 267 15.29 9.56 -3.30
N ALA A 268 15.66 8.95 -4.43
CA ALA A 268 16.91 8.21 -4.58
C ALA A 268 18.14 9.12 -4.39
N ASN A 269 18.11 10.36 -4.88
CA ASN A 269 19.15 11.34 -4.62
C ASN A 269 19.30 11.65 -3.11
N SER A 270 18.19 11.67 -2.36
CA SER A 270 18.23 11.80 -0.91
C SER A 270 18.81 10.54 -0.23
N SER A 271 18.53 9.36 -0.77
CA SER A 271 19.18 8.10 -0.34
C SER A 271 20.70 8.12 -0.55
N VAL A 272 21.19 8.71 -1.64
CA VAL A 272 22.63 8.93 -1.86
C VAL A 272 23.23 9.82 -0.76
N LYS A 273 22.52 10.88 -0.36
CA LYS A 273 22.98 11.76 0.75
C LYS A 273 23.07 11.00 2.06
N VAL A 274 22.08 10.17 2.39
CA VAL A 274 22.07 9.31 3.57
C VAL A 274 23.22 8.30 3.53
N ALA A 275 23.47 7.64 2.39
CA ALA A 275 24.58 6.71 2.23
C ALA A 275 25.94 7.40 2.40
N LYS A 276 26.12 8.60 1.82
CA LYS A 276 27.34 9.42 2.01
C LYS A 276 27.49 9.90 3.45
N ALA A 277 26.40 10.05 4.19
CA ALA A 277 26.46 10.41 5.60
C ALA A 277 27.03 9.30 6.49
N ALA A 278 27.17 8.06 5.99
CA ALA A 278 27.85 6.98 6.70
C ALA A 278 29.36 7.25 6.95
N TYR A 279 29.94 8.27 6.30
CA TYR A 279 31.30 8.76 6.58
C TYR A 279 31.38 9.70 7.80
N LEU A 280 30.24 10.16 8.33
CA LEU A 280 30.20 10.99 9.52
C LEU A 280 30.36 10.14 10.79
N PRO A 281 30.93 10.70 11.87
CA PRO A 281 30.98 10.02 13.16
C PRO A 281 29.58 9.83 13.75
N THR A 282 29.49 8.86 14.65
CA THR A 282 28.29 8.62 15.47
C THR A 282 28.54 9.11 16.89
N LEU A 283 27.66 9.98 17.38
CA LEU A 283 27.56 10.39 18.76
C LEU A 283 26.44 9.57 19.43
N SER A 284 26.74 8.93 20.55
CA SER A 284 25.75 8.22 21.36
C SER A 284 25.70 8.80 22.75
N LEU A 285 24.51 9.17 23.22
CA LEU A 285 24.25 9.62 24.58
C LEU A 285 23.35 8.58 25.23
N ARG A 286 23.71 8.12 26.43
CA ARG A 286 22.88 7.21 27.21
C ARG A 286 22.73 7.72 28.63
N ALA A 287 21.51 7.69 29.13
CA ALA A 287 21.19 7.84 30.54
C ALA A 287 20.53 6.56 31.04
N GLY A 288 20.94 6.09 32.21
CA GLY A 288 20.45 4.85 32.79
C GLY A 288 20.11 5.05 34.26
N TRP A 289 18.92 4.63 34.65
CA TRP A 289 18.50 4.57 36.03
C TRP A 289 17.94 3.19 36.28
N SER A 290 18.56 2.47 37.22
CA SER A 290 18.20 1.10 37.54
C SER A 290 18.14 0.92 39.03
N GLY A 291 17.50 -0.16 39.45
CA GLY A 291 17.51 -0.61 40.82
C GLY A 291 17.32 -2.11 40.81
N PHE A 292 17.89 -2.77 41.81
CA PHE A 292 17.68 -4.19 42.00
C PHE A 292 17.48 -4.49 43.47
N THR A 293 16.75 -5.57 43.74
CA THR A 293 16.68 -6.16 45.07
C THR A 293 17.15 -7.60 44.99
N ARG A 294 17.82 -8.06 46.04
CA ARG A 294 18.42 -9.40 46.11
C ARG A 294 18.06 -10.05 47.43
N GLU A 295 17.32 -11.13 47.36
CA GLU A 295 16.97 -12.00 48.49
C GLU A 295 17.73 -13.31 48.37
N GLU A 296 18.52 -13.68 49.36
CA GLU A 296 19.04 -15.04 49.53
C GLU A 296 17.89 -15.99 49.87
N THR A 297 17.69 -17.01 49.04
CA THR A 297 16.64 -18.02 49.28
C THR A 297 16.91 -18.88 50.51
N ASP A 298 18.19 -18.99 50.91
CA ASP A 298 18.61 -19.61 52.15
C ASP A 298 19.71 -18.76 52.82
N PRO A 299 19.36 -17.87 53.77
CA PRO A 299 20.32 -17.00 54.44
C PRO A 299 21.16 -17.72 55.52
N ASN A 300 20.91 -19.01 55.79
CA ASN A 300 21.55 -19.72 56.90
C ASN A 300 23.08 -19.82 56.72
N ALA A 301 23.55 -19.93 55.47
CA ALA A 301 24.99 -19.94 55.18
C ALA A 301 25.64 -18.60 55.56
N SER A 302 25.00 -17.48 55.23
CA SER A 302 25.45 -16.13 55.56
C SER A 302 25.38 -15.85 57.06
N ILE A 303 24.33 -16.34 57.73
CA ILE A 303 24.20 -16.28 59.20
C ILE A 303 25.33 -17.06 59.89
N TRP A 304 25.58 -18.30 59.45
CA TRP A 304 26.64 -19.13 60.01
C TRP A 304 28.02 -18.46 59.83
N GLN A 305 28.29 -17.91 58.65
CA GLN A 305 29.54 -17.20 58.38
C GLN A 305 29.71 -15.96 59.27
N ALA A 306 28.65 -15.17 59.46
CA ALA A 306 28.66 -13.97 60.31
C ALA A 306 28.85 -14.28 61.80
N VAL A 307 28.21 -15.34 62.30
CA VAL A 307 28.39 -15.78 63.70
C VAL A 307 29.80 -16.34 63.92
N THR A 308 30.31 -17.11 62.97
CA THR A 308 31.65 -17.72 63.06
C THR A 308 32.74 -16.66 63.04
N SER A 309 32.63 -15.66 62.16
CA SER A 309 33.59 -14.56 62.12
C SER A 309 33.54 -13.69 63.39
N ALA A 310 32.34 -13.38 63.90
CA ALA A 310 32.20 -12.63 65.16
C ALA A 310 32.80 -13.39 66.36
N ARG A 311 32.64 -14.72 66.40
CA ARG A 311 33.27 -15.56 67.43
C ARG A 311 34.78 -15.55 67.31
N ALA A 312 35.32 -15.71 66.10
CA ALA A 312 36.76 -15.65 65.87
C ALA A 312 37.35 -14.30 66.32
N THR A 313 36.74 -13.17 65.94
CA THR A 313 37.20 -11.84 66.36
C THR A 313 37.18 -11.66 67.89
N ARG A 314 36.14 -12.19 68.56
CA ARG A 314 36.07 -12.18 70.02
C ARG A 314 37.19 -13.03 70.63
N ASP A 315 37.35 -14.24 70.14
CA ASP A 315 38.31 -15.19 70.69
C ASP A 315 39.75 -14.68 70.48
N ASP A 316 40.04 -14.03 69.35
CA ASP A 316 41.29 -13.30 69.10
C ASP A 316 41.50 -12.16 70.12
N ALA A 317 40.47 -11.36 70.40
CA ALA A 317 40.56 -10.27 71.38
C ALA A 317 40.81 -10.80 72.81
N VAL A 318 40.14 -11.89 73.19
CA VAL A 318 40.35 -12.59 74.47
C VAL A 318 41.77 -13.14 74.53
N TRP A 319 42.25 -13.76 73.45
CA TRP A 319 43.60 -14.32 73.37
C TRP A 319 44.67 -13.23 73.50
N VAL A 320 44.53 -12.10 72.79
CA VAL A 320 45.42 -10.94 72.90
C VAL A 320 45.44 -10.43 74.33
N CYS A 321 44.26 -10.26 74.94
CA CYS A 321 44.16 -9.79 76.32
C CYS A 321 44.89 -10.72 77.30
N ASN A 322 44.63 -12.03 77.22
CA ASN A 322 45.27 -13.02 78.09
C ASN A 322 46.80 -13.03 77.91
N THR A 323 47.27 -12.93 76.67
CA THR A 323 48.70 -12.90 76.36
C THR A 323 49.39 -11.69 76.99
N PHE A 324 48.80 -10.49 76.86
CA PHE A 324 49.37 -9.30 77.49
C PHE A 324 49.30 -9.37 79.01
N ASN A 325 48.20 -9.86 79.58
CA ASN A 325 48.07 -10.07 81.02
C ASN A 325 49.20 -10.98 81.56
N GLU A 326 49.40 -12.15 80.94
CA GLU A 326 50.48 -13.08 81.30
C GLU A 326 51.86 -12.45 81.19
N LEU A 327 52.13 -11.66 80.14
CA LEU A 327 53.40 -10.96 79.96
C LEU A 327 53.66 -9.91 81.05
N TYR A 328 52.64 -9.12 81.44
CA TYR A 328 52.76 -8.13 82.52
C TYR A 328 53.02 -8.82 83.87
N VAL A 329 52.27 -9.87 84.19
CA VAL A 329 52.45 -10.67 85.41
C VAL A 329 53.84 -11.30 85.45
N ALA A 330 54.29 -11.93 84.36
CA ALA A 330 55.61 -12.56 84.27
C ALA A 330 56.77 -11.55 84.39
N SER A 331 56.53 -10.29 84.00
CA SER A 331 57.52 -9.20 84.08
C SER A 331 57.51 -8.45 85.41
N GLY A 332 56.62 -8.80 86.36
CA GLY A 332 56.47 -8.13 87.65
C GLY A 332 55.94 -6.69 87.56
N LEU A 333 55.30 -6.34 86.44
CA LEU A 333 54.71 -5.03 86.20
C LEU A 333 53.22 -5.03 86.59
N GLU A 334 52.70 -3.86 86.98
CA GLU A 334 51.26 -3.71 87.26
C GLU A 334 50.46 -3.92 85.97
N VAL A 335 49.46 -4.82 86.02
CA VAL A 335 48.60 -5.14 84.88
C VAL A 335 47.62 -3.97 84.67
N PRO A 336 47.62 -3.32 83.50
CA PRO A 336 46.63 -2.30 83.19
C PRO A 336 45.20 -2.84 83.29
N ALA A 337 44.26 -2.00 83.72
CA ALA A 337 42.86 -2.39 83.91
C ALA A 337 42.23 -3.05 82.67
N GLU A 338 42.65 -2.64 81.47
CA GLU A 338 42.23 -3.18 80.18
C GLU A 338 42.58 -4.67 79.97
N PHE A 339 43.67 -5.15 80.58
CA PHE A 339 44.12 -6.55 80.49
C PHE A 339 43.79 -7.36 81.75
N SER A 340 43.23 -6.72 82.77
CA SER A 340 42.92 -7.36 84.06
C SER A 340 41.68 -8.26 84.01
N ASN A 341 40.75 -8.03 83.09
CA ASN A 341 39.51 -8.82 82.94
C ASN A 341 39.27 -9.27 81.48
N CYS A 342 40.03 -10.27 81.04
CA CYS A 342 39.88 -10.87 79.71
C CYS A 342 38.64 -11.76 79.55
N SER A 343 37.94 -12.08 80.64
CA SER A 343 36.61 -12.69 80.59
C SER A 343 35.48 -11.68 80.33
N GLY A 344 35.79 -10.38 80.40
CA GLY A 344 34.83 -9.28 80.23
C GLY A 344 34.39 -9.03 78.79
N TYR A 345 34.98 -9.70 77.79
CA TYR A 345 34.57 -9.55 76.39
C TYR A 345 33.16 -10.14 76.17
N PRO A 346 32.21 -9.34 75.66
CA PRO A 346 30.82 -9.76 75.53
C PRO A 346 30.70 -11.01 74.66
N ALA A 347 29.79 -11.92 75.05
CA ALA A 347 29.46 -13.08 74.23
C ALA A 347 28.84 -12.61 72.90
N VAL A 348 29.14 -13.33 71.82
CA VAL A 348 28.53 -13.06 70.52
C VAL A 348 27.04 -13.39 70.58
N ASP A 349 26.20 -12.37 70.41
CA ASP A 349 24.76 -12.53 70.32
C ASP A 349 24.37 -13.06 68.92
N SER A 350 24.30 -14.38 68.80
CA SER A 350 23.92 -15.04 67.54
C SER A 350 22.45 -14.79 67.15
N VAL A 351 21.57 -14.51 68.12
CA VAL A 351 20.14 -14.25 67.85
C VAL A 351 19.97 -12.85 67.26
N ALA A 352 20.69 -11.85 67.79
CA ALA A 352 20.73 -10.52 67.19
C ALA A 352 21.32 -10.55 65.77
N ILE A 353 22.36 -11.36 65.53
CA ILE A 353 22.94 -11.54 64.18
C ILE A 353 21.94 -12.19 63.22
N ASP A 354 21.25 -13.26 63.63
CA ASP A 354 20.23 -13.95 62.82
C ASP A 354 19.07 -13.02 62.46
N ASN A 355 18.48 -12.36 63.45
CA ASN A 355 17.37 -11.42 63.24
C ASN A 355 17.75 -10.28 62.29
N ARG A 356 18.96 -9.73 62.41
CA ARG A 356 19.48 -8.67 61.53
C ARG A 356 19.63 -9.13 60.09
N ILE A 357 20.14 -10.35 59.86
CA ILE A 357 20.35 -10.86 58.50
C ILE A 357 19.02 -11.21 57.85
N ARG A 358 18.10 -11.85 58.58
CA ARG A 358 16.78 -12.18 58.03
C ARG A 358 15.95 -10.94 57.71
N SER A 359 15.95 -9.93 58.59
CA SER A 359 15.21 -8.68 58.33
C SER A 359 15.81 -7.88 57.18
N ALA A 360 17.13 -7.93 56.98
CA ALA A 360 17.78 -7.31 55.82
C ALA A 360 17.58 -8.09 54.50
N ASN A 361 17.12 -9.34 54.56
CA ASN A 361 16.94 -10.22 53.40
C ASN A 361 15.50 -10.25 52.87
N ASP A 362 14.52 -9.73 53.63
CA ASP A 362 13.10 -9.67 53.26
C ASP A 362 12.79 -8.44 52.40
N VAL A 363 13.39 -8.40 51.21
CA VAL A 363 13.36 -7.23 50.30
C VAL A 363 12.77 -7.56 48.92
N PHE A 364 12.60 -8.84 48.61
CA PHE A 364 12.00 -9.29 47.35
C PHE A 364 10.46 -9.19 47.39
N PRO A 365 9.77 -8.85 46.27
CA PRO A 365 10.30 -8.56 44.95
C PRO A 365 10.43 -7.08 44.59
N PHE A 366 10.07 -6.12 45.46
CA PHE A 366 9.92 -4.73 45.04
C PHE A 366 10.64 -3.69 45.91
N ASP A 367 11.36 -4.09 46.97
CA ASP A 367 12.18 -3.15 47.74
C ASP A 367 13.53 -2.94 47.04
N PHE A 368 13.50 -2.12 45.98
CA PHE A 368 14.64 -1.89 45.11
C PHE A 368 15.67 -0.97 45.75
N ALA A 369 16.92 -1.43 45.78
CA ALA A 369 18.06 -0.56 46.01
C ALA A 369 18.39 0.19 44.71
N ASN A 370 18.06 1.48 44.67
CA ASN A 370 18.32 2.34 43.52
C ASN A 370 19.83 2.50 43.27
N GLN A 371 20.25 2.27 42.04
CA GLN A 371 21.60 2.55 41.57
C GLN A 371 21.75 4.03 41.21
N PRO A 372 22.96 4.61 41.33
CA PRO A 372 23.23 5.96 40.86
C PRO A 372 22.86 6.15 39.39
N LEU A 373 22.36 7.34 39.04
CA LEU A 373 22.12 7.70 37.65
C LEU A 373 23.44 7.60 36.85
N THR A 374 23.43 6.79 35.79
CA THR A 374 24.57 6.67 34.87
C THR A 374 24.35 7.57 33.67
N LEU A 375 25.32 8.43 33.35
CA LEU A 375 25.34 9.23 32.13
C LEU A 375 26.60 8.86 31.34
N SER A 376 26.44 8.54 30.05
CA SER A 376 27.57 8.23 29.18
C SER A 376 27.40 8.90 27.82
N ALA A 377 28.52 9.39 27.29
CA ALA A 377 28.63 9.89 25.93
C ALA A 377 29.73 9.10 25.22
N GLY A 378 29.46 8.61 24.02
CA GLY A 378 30.39 7.86 23.21
C GLY A 378 30.50 8.45 21.81
N PHE A 379 31.72 8.55 21.30
CA PHE A 379 32.01 8.98 19.94
C PHE A 379 32.64 7.81 19.18
N SER A 380 32.11 7.50 17.99
CA SER A 380 32.60 6.41 17.15
C SER A 380 32.75 6.86 15.70
N LEU A 381 33.96 6.70 15.14
CA LEU A 381 34.24 6.94 13.73
C LEU A 381 34.93 5.70 13.15
N PRO A 382 34.20 4.80 12.46
CA PRO A 382 34.82 3.62 11.87
C PRO A 382 35.78 4.03 10.76
N ILE A 383 37.07 3.72 10.91
CA ILE A 383 38.09 4.08 9.90
C ILE A 383 37.96 3.14 8.68
N PHE A 384 37.94 1.84 8.90
CA PHE A 384 37.78 0.82 7.86
C PHE A 384 36.72 -0.21 8.26
N ASN A 385 35.81 -0.53 7.34
CA ASN A 385 34.67 -1.42 7.57
C ASN A 385 34.45 -2.39 6.40
N GLY A 386 35.54 -2.83 5.74
CA GLY A 386 35.49 -3.78 4.64
C GLY A 386 34.78 -3.25 3.38
N PHE A 387 34.94 -1.96 3.08
CA PHE A 387 34.32 -1.26 1.95
C PHE A 387 32.78 -1.19 1.95
N SER A 388 32.11 -1.56 3.04
CA SER A 388 30.64 -1.54 3.09
C SER A 388 30.04 -0.12 2.89
N ARG A 389 30.74 0.95 3.30
CA ARG A 389 30.33 2.34 3.02
C ARG A 389 30.38 2.67 1.54
N GLN A 390 31.47 2.30 0.87
CA GLN A 390 31.65 2.52 -0.56
C GLN A 390 30.56 1.76 -1.34
N LEU A 391 30.32 0.49 -0.99
CA LEU A 391 29.26 -0.30 -1.59
C LEU A 391 27.87 0.35 -1.44
N GLN A 392 27.52 0.83 -0.25
CA GLN A 392 26.23 1.51 -0.03
C GLN A 392 26.08 2.79 -0.84
N VAL A 393 27.16 3.59 -0.97
CA VAL A 393 27.14 4.80 -1.80
C VAL A 393 27.02 4.47 -3.28
N GLU A 394 27.76 3.47 -3.76
CA GLU A 394 27.67 3.03 -5.15
C GLU A 394 26.30 2.44 -5.48
N GLN A 395 25.70 1.62 -4.60
CA GLN A 395 24.35 1.10 -4.78
C GLN A 395 23.29 2.20 -4.85
N ALA A 396 23.35 3.18 -3.92
CA ALA A 396 22.41 4.30 -3.94
C ALA A 396 22.61 5.19 -5.18
N THR A 397 23.86 5.36 -5.63
CA THR A 397 24.19 6.15 -6.83
C THR A 397 23.74 5.44 -8.10
N ALA A 398 23.93 4.14 -8.20
CA ALA A 398 23.44 3.30 -9.29
C ALA A 398 21.91 3.41 -9.39
N LEU A 399 21.17 3.23 -8.28
CA LEU A 399 19.72 3.37 -8.26
C LEU A 399 19.26 4.77 -8.75
N ARG A 400 19.93 5.85 -8.34
CA ARG A 400 19.64 7.20 -8.84
C ARG A 400 19.90 7.30 -10.35
N ASN A 401 21.01 6.77 -10.84
CA ASN A 401 21.34 6.78 -12.27
C ASN A 401 20.35 5.96 -13.09
N ASP A 402 19.89 4.82 -12.57
CA ASP A 402 18.87 4.01 -13.22
C ASP A 402 17.57 4.82 -13.36
N LEU A 403 17.18 5.58 -12.33
CA LEU A 403 16.03 6.50 -12.39
C LEU A 403 16.25 7.68 -13.36
N ASP A 404 17.48 8.17 -13.53
CA ASP A 404 17.81 9.17 -14.56
C ASP A 404 17.59 8.58 -15.97
N HIS A 405 18.05 7.36 -16.21
CA HIS A 405 17.84 6.67 -17.49
C HIS A 405 16.38 6.30 -17.73
N GLN A 406 15.64 5.88 -16.69
CA GLN A 406 14.21 5.64 -16.76
C GLN A 406 13.42 6.92 -17.06
N THR A 407 13.80 8.04 -16.44
CA THR A 407 13.20 9.35 -16.76
C THR A 407 13.40 9.67 -18.25
N ARG A 408 14.62 9.48 -18.76
CA ARG A 408 14.92 9.76 -20.17
C ARG A 408 14.16 8.82 -21.13
N ALA A 409 14.06 7.54 -20.79
CA ALA A 409 13.28 6.59 -21.57
C ALA A 409 11.80 6.98 -21.61
N LEU A 410 11.24 7.39 -20.46
CA LEU A 410 9.86 7.84 -20.35
C LEU A 410 9.60 9.15 -21.10
N GLU A 411 10.54 10.10 -21.10
CA GLU A 411 10.44 11.32 -21.93
C GLU A 411 10.36 10.99 -23.43
N LEU A 412 11.18 10.04 -23.90
CA LEU A 412 11.14 9.60 -25.29
C LEU A 412 9.84 8.86 -25.62
N GLN A 413 9.36 8.03 -24.68
CA GLN A 413 8.12 7.29 -24.81
C GLN A 413 6.91 8.24 -24.87
N ILE A 414 6.74 9.14 -23.90
CA ILE A 414 5.62 10.09 -23.88
C ILE A 414 5.61 10.94 -25.15
N ARG A 415 6.78 11.37 -25.65
CA ARG A 415 6.84 12.08 -26.93
C ARG A 415 6.30 11.23 -28.07
N ALA A 416 6.71 9.97 -28.18
CA ALA A 416 6.21 9.06 -29.20
C ALA A 416 4.70 8.82 -29.05
N ASP A 417 4.23 8.55 -27.82
CA ASP A 417 2.82 8.30 -27.51
C ASP A 417 1.93 9.50 -27.86
N VAL A 418 2.35 10.73 -27.55
CA VAL A 418 1.61 11.95 -27.91
C VAL A 418 1.58 12.14 -29.43
N THR A 419 2.73 11.97 -30.11
CA THR A 419 2.77 12.08 -31.59
C THR A 419 1.89 11.05 -32.27
N GLU A 420 1.94 9.80 -31.80
CA GLU A 420 1.09 8.72 -32.31
C GLU A 420 -0.39 9.03 -32.06
N ALA A 421 -0.75 9.44 -30.84
CA ALA A 421 -2.14 9.71 -30.50
C ALA A 421 -2.74 10.88 -31.30
N VAL A 422 -1.95 11.93 -31.59
CA VAL A 422 -2.37 13.03 -32.48
C VAL A 422 -2.70 12.50 -33.88
N HIS A 423 -1.80 11.72 -34.49
CA HIS A 423 -2.02 11.16 -35.83
C HIS A 423 -3.17 10.16 -35.87
N ASN A 424 -3.33 9.35 -34.82
CA ASN A 424 -4.45 8.42 -34.71
C ASN A 424 -5.79 9.17 -34.60
N LEU A 425 -5.85 10.27 -33.85
CA LEU A 425 -7.05 11.10 -33.73
C LEU A 425 -7.41 11.80 -35.06
N GLU A 426 -6.41 12.36 -35.76
CA GLU A 426 -6.60 12.94 -37.11
C GLU A 426 -7.14 11.89 -38.09
N THR A 427 -6.56 10.70 -38.07
CA THR A 427 -6.97 9.57 -38.93
C THR A 427 -8.38 9.09 -38.58
N ALA A 428 -8.69 8.98 -37.29
CA ALA A 428 -10.02 8.56 -36.83
C ALA A 428 -11.09 9.59 -37.25
N TYR A 429 -10.79 10.89 -37.15
CA TYR A 429 -11.69 11.94 -37.62
C TYR A 429 -11.99 11.81 -39.12
N GLN A 430 -10.95 11.65 -39.97
CA GLN A 430 -11.12 11.44 -41.41
C GLN A 430 -11.91 10.16 -41.72
N THR A 431 -11.69 9.10 -40.94
CA THR A 431 -12.40 7.82 -41.08
C THR A 431 -13.89 8.00 -40.79
N VAL A 432 -14.26 8.77 -39.75
CA VAL A 432 -15.67 9.09 -39.47
C VAL A 432 -16.33 9.78 -40.66
N GLN A 433 -15.67 10.78 -41.25
CA GLN A 433 -16.20 11.51 -42.41
C GLN A 433 -16.45 10.56 -43.60
N LEU A 434 -15.49 9.70 -43.92
CA LEU A 434 -15.62 8.73 -45.01
C LEU A 434 -16.72 7.69 -44.73
N GLN A 435 -16.85 7.20 -43.49
CA GLN A 435 -17.87 6.21 -43.17
C GLN A 435 -19.29 6.79 -43.12
N GLU A 436 -19.42 8.08 -42.81
CA GLU A 436 -20.69 8.78 -42.94
C GLU A 436 -21.15 8.83 -44.41
N GLU A 437 -20.26 9.21 -45.33
CA GLU A 437 -20.54 9.21 -46.77
C GLU A 437 -20.85 7.80 -47.31
N ASN A 438 -20.07 6.79 -46.90
CA ASN A 438 -20.29 5.39 -47.30
C ASN A 438 -21.66 4.89 -46.84
N THR A 439 -22.05 5.21 -45.60
CA THR A 439 -23.34 4.79 -45.05
C THR A 439 -24.51 5.46 -45.77
N GLN A 440 -24.39 6.75 -46.09
CA GLN A 440 -25.39 7.46 -46.91
C GLN A 440 -25.54 6.80 -48.28
N THR A 441 -24.42 6.48 -48.93
CA THR A 441 -24.39 5.82 -50.25
C THR A 441 -25.01 4.42 -50.20
N ALA A 442 -24.63 3.60 -49.22
CA ALA A 442 -25.16 2.24 -49.07
C ALA A 442 -26.66 2.23 -48.73
N ARG A 443 -27.15 3.20 -47.95
CA ARG A 443 -28.59 3.37 -47.68
C ARG A 443 -29.38 3.73 -48.93
N GLU A 444 -28.83 4.59 -49.79
CA GLU A 444 -29.46 4.97 -51.04
C GLU A 444 -29.48 3.80 -52.03
N GLU A 445 -28.39 3.03 -52.11
CA GLU A 445 -28.34 1.80 -52.91
C GLU A 445 -29.42 0.80 -52.46
N LEU A 446 -29.52 0.53 -51.16
CA LEU A 446 -30.56 -0.33 -50.59
C LEU A 446 -31.96 0.18 -50.92
N ARG A 447 -32.20 1.50 -50.88
CA ARG A 447 -33.48 2.09 -51.25
C ARG A 447 -33.84 1.79 -52.70
N LEU A 448 -32.90 2.02 -53.61
CA LEU A 448 -33.07 1.77 -55.04
C LEU A 448 -33.25 0.27 -55.35
N ALA A 449 -32.47 -0.60 -54.73
CA ALA A 449 -32.59 -2.05 -54.86
C ALA A 449 -33.97 -2.55 -54.38
N ARG A 450 -34.46 -2.02 -53.26
CA ARG A 450 -35.79 -2.32 -52.73
C ARG A 450 -36.90 -1.90 -53.68
N GLU A 451 -36.83 -0.69 -54.24
CA GLU A 451 -37.81 -0.20 -55.23
C GLU A 451 -37.82 -1.06 -56.49
N ARG A 452 -36.64 -1.41 -57.03
CA ARG A 452 -36.54 -2.30 -58.20
C ARG A 452 -37.09 -3.69 -57.91
N TYR A 453 -36.85 -4.25 -56.74
CA TYR A 453 -37.40 -5.55 -56.33
C TYR A 453 -38.94 -5.52 -56.20
N GLN A 454 -39.49 -4.45 -55.62
CA GLN A 454 -40.94 -4.26 -55.50
C GLN A 454 -41.63 -4.11 -56.86
N LEU A 455 -40.96 -3.47 -57.82
CA LEU A 455 -41.42 -3.31 -59.20
C LEU A 455 -41.14 -4.54 -60.10
N GLY A 456 -40.49 -5.58 -59.58
CA GLY A 456 -40.12 -6.78 -60.33
C GLY A 456 -38.97 -6.58 -61.34
N ALA A 457 -38.27 -5.44 -61.28
CA ALA A 457 -37.16 -5.08 -62.15
C ALA A 457 -35.77 -5.40 -61.56
N GLY A 458 -35.72 -5.94 -60.33
CA GLY A 458 -34.52 -6.38 -59.62
C GLY A 458 -34.69 -7.78 -59.02
N THR A 459 -33.59 -8.42 -58.66
CA THR A 459 -33.59 -9.78 -58.09
C THR A 459 -33.61 -9.74 -56.55
N PHE A 460 -34.09 -10.81 -55.90
CA PHE A 460 -34.00 -10.92 -54.44
C PHE A 460 -32.55 -10.92 -53.94
N LEU A 461 -31.63 -11.52 -54.71
CA LEU A 461 -30.20 -11.54 -54.38
C LEU A 461 -29.61 -10.12 -54.37
N GLU A 462 -29.93 -9.28 -55.37
CA GLU A 462 -29.52 -7.87 -55.41
C GLU A 462 -30.01 -7.09 -54.17
N LEU A 463 -31.25 -7.33 -53.73
CA LEU A 463 -31.79 -6.72 -52.51
C LEU A 463 -31.05 -7.19 -51.25
N LEU A 464 -30.77 -8.49 -51.14
CA LEU A 464 -30.06 -9.07 -50.00
C LEU A 464 -28.59 -8.58 -49.93
N ASP A 465 -27.94 -8.46 -51.08
CA ASP A 465 -26.57 -7.94 -51.19
C ASP A 465 -26.51 -6.48 -50.76
N SER A 466 -27.37 -5.60 -51.30
CA SER A 466 -27.42 -4.19 -50.91
C SER A 466 -27.84 -4.00 -49.43
N GLN A 467 -28.66 -4.90 -48.88
CA GLN A 467 -28.99 -4.88 -47.46
C GLN A 467 -27.78 -5.22 -46.59
N THR A 468 -27.06 -6.28 -46.94
CA THR A 468 -25.84 -6.70 -46.23
C THR A 468 -24.79 -5.58 -46.26
N LEU A 469 -24.63 -4.93 -47.42
CA LEU A 469 -23.74 -3.79 -47.59
C LEU A 469 -24.15 -2.60 -46.69
N ALA A 470 -25.44 -2.24 -46.68
CA ALA A 470 -25.95 -1.16 -45.83
C ALA A 470 -25.82 -1.47 -44.33
N ALA A 471 -26.10 -2.71 -43.93
CA ALA A 471 -25.95 -3.14 -42.54
C ALA A 471 -24.48 -3.09 -42.10
N GLN A 472 -23.56 -3.52 -42.96
CA GLN A 472 -22.11 -3.45 -42.71
C GLN A 472 -21.64 -1.99 -42.61
N ALA A 473 -22.05 -1.12 -43.54
CA ALA A 473 -21.70 0.31 -43.51
C ALA A 473 -22.21 1.00 -42.23
N GLU A 474 -23.42 0.68 -41.78
CA GLU A 474 -23.96 1.19 -40.51
C GLU A 474 -23.13 0.73 -39.30
N VAL A 475 -22.63 -0.51 -39.29
CA VAL A 475 -21.72 -1.00 -38.24
C VAL A 475 -20.36 -0.31 -38.33
N ASP A 476 -19.81 -0.12 -39.53
CA ASP A 476 -18.52 0.55 -39.74
C ASP A 476 -18.57 2.03 -39.34
N GLN A 477 -19.71 2.70 -39.53
CA GLN A 477 -19.94 4.05 -39.03
C GLN A 477 -19.92 4.10 -37.49
N ILE A 478 -20.61 3.16 -36.82
CA ILE A 478 -20.60 3.06 -35.36
C ILE A 478 -19.16 2.87 -34.87
N GLU A 479 -18.39 1.97 -35.50
CA GLU A 479 -16.98 1.76 -35.15
C GLU A 479 -16.11 2.97 -35.35
N ALA A 480 -16.29 3.71 -36.45
CA ALA A 480 -15.52 4.91 -36.72
C ALA A 480 -15.79 5.99 -35.65
N VAL A 481 -17.06 6.22 -35.28
CA VAL A 481 -17.44 7.21 -34.26
C VAL A 481 -16.84 6.86 -32.90
N PHE A 482 -17.01 5.62 -32.43
CA PHE A 482 -16.41 5.22 -31.16
C PHE A 482 -14.88 5.12 -31.23
N GLY A 483 -14.31 4.78 -32.39
CA GLY A 483 -12.88 4.82 -32.64
C GLY A 483 -12.29 6.23 -32.50
N PHE A 484 -13.00 7.26 -32.97
CA PHE A 484 -12.64 8.66 -32.73
C PHE A 484 -12.59 8.97 -31.23
N HIS A 485 -13.64 8.63 -30.47
CA HIS A 485 -13.65 8.88 -29.02
C HIS A 485 -12.58 8.09 -28.26
N GLN A 486 -12.31 6.85 -28.66
CA GLN A 486 -11.22 6.07 -28.07
C GLN A 486 -9.85 6.70 -28.38
N SER A 487 -9.62 7.18 -29.61
CA SER A 487 -8.38 7.88 -29.97
C SER A 487 -8.21 9.21 -29.24
N LEU A 488 -9.33 9.91 -28.96
CA LEU A 488 -9.35 11.12 -28.15
C LEU A 488 -8.94 10.83 -26.71
N THR A 489 -9.55 9.83 -26.07
CA THR A 489 -9.17 9.38 -24.72
C THR A 489 -7.71 8.92 -24.67
N ALA A 490 -7.21 8.26 -25.71
CA ALA A 490 -5.81 7.88 -25.80
C ALA A 490 -4.87 9.09 -25.87
N LEU A 491 -5.26 10.15 -26.59
CA LEU A 491 -4.53 11.42 -26.62
C LEU A 491 -4.53 12.12 -25.26
N GLU A 492 -5.68 12.20 -24.59
CA GLU A 492 -5.77 12.76 -23.24
C GLU A 492 -4.88 12.00 -22.24
N ALA A 493 -4.87 10.67 -22.33
CA ALA A 493 -4.00 9.82 -21.52
C ALA A 493 -2.51 10.05 -21.84
N ALA A 494 -2.13 10.17 -23.12
CA ALA A 494 -0.76 10.42 -23.55
C ALA A 494 -0.25 11.83 -23.18
N VAL A 495 -1.13 12.83 -23.15
CA VAL A 495 -0.80 14.18 -22.68
C VAL A 495 -0.78 14.24 -21.14
N GLY A 496 -1.56 13.37 -20.49
CA GLY A 496 -1.65 13.24 -19.05
C GLY A 496 -2.72 14.11 -18.39
N ARG A 497 -3.71 14.58 -19.16
CA ARG A 497 -4.88 15.34 -18.67
C ARG A 497 -6.02 15.31 -19.67
N SER A 498 -7.23 15.65 -19.22
CA SER A 498 -8.34 15.93 -20.14
C SER A 498 -8.09 17.22 -20.94
N LEU A 499 -8.51 17.20 -22.19
CA LEU A 499 -8.39 18.28 -23.15
C LEU A 499 -9.77 18.89 -23.41
N GLU A 500 -9.95 20.16 -23.05
CA GLU A 500 -11.17 20.90 -23.40
C GLU A 500 -11.08 21.37 -24.85
N PHE A 501 -11.96 20.85 -25.72
CA PHE A 501 -12.09 21.30 -27.10
C PHE A 501 -13.33 22.19 -27.28
N ALA A 502 -13.20 23.26 -28.07
CA ALA A 502 -14.33 24.09 -28.45
C ALA A 502 -15.30 23.27 -29.33
N GLY A 503 -16.45 22.87 -28.76
CA GLY A 503 -17.45 22.03 -29.43
C GLY A 503 -17.67 20.65 -28.81
N ALA A 504 -17.02 20.33 -27.69
CA ALA A 504 -17.16 19.05 -26.97
C ALA A 504 -18.29 19.00 -25.92
N ASN A 505 -19.13 20.04 -25.81
CA ASN A 505 -20.24 20.14 -24.85
C ASN A 505 -21.61 19.91 -25.48
#